data_AF-A0A2M7SQN5-F1
#
_entry.id   AF-A0A2M7SQN5-F1
#
_cell.length_a   1.000
_cell.length_b   1.000
_cell.length_c   1.000
_cell.angle_alpha   90.00
_cell.angle_beta   90.00
_cell.angle_gamma   90.00
#
_symmetry.space_group_name_H-M   'P 1'
#
loop_
_entity.id
_entity.type
_entity.pdbx_description
1 polymer ?
#
loop_
_entity_poly.entity_id
_entity_poly.type
_entity_poly.pdbx_seq_one_letter_code
_entity_poly.pdbx_strand_id
1 'polypeptide(L)' 'MRAIRASEIGSYLFCARAWWYQLQGVEPENRAELTAGTEIHRQHGRQIAAAGLTRTLALIVLLIALMLLVAFCTMRAI' A
#
# COMPACT_ATOMS: atom_id res chain seq x y z
N MET A 1 -21.68 8.13 -15.88
CA MET A 1 -22.06 7.50 -14.59
C MET A 1 -20.85 7.52 -13.66
N ARG A 2 -21.02 7.83 -12.37
CA ARG A 2 -19.91 7.83 -11.39
C ARG A 2 -19.71 6.41 -10.86
N ALA A 3 -18.46 5.96 -10.76
CA ALA A 3 -18.14 4.68 -10.12
C ALA A 3 -18.45 4.72 -8.60
N ILE A 4 -19.05 3.65 -8.09
CA ILE A 4 -19.35 3.47 -6.66
C ILE A 4 -18.11 2.89 -5.98
N ARG A 5 -17.63 3.52 -4.91
CA ARG A 5 -16.49 3.02 -4.11
C ARG A 5 -16.93 1.87 -3.20
N ALA A 6 -16.00 0.98 -2.84
CA ALA A 6 -16.28 -0.09 -1.88
C ALA A 6 -16.82 0.43 -0.54
N SER A 7 -16.31 1.57 -0.05
CA SER A 7 -16.80 2.23 1.17
C SER A 7 -18.24 2.75 1.07
N GLU A 8 -18.69 3.09 -0.14
CA GLU A 8 -20.07 3.52 -0.40
C GLU A 8 -21.04 2.34 -0.34
N ILE A 9 -20.62 1.16 -0.80
CA ILE A 9 -21.42 -0.08 -0.67
C ILE A 9 -21.66 -0.37 0.82
N GLY A 10 -20.60 -0.30 1.65
CA GLY A 10 -20.73 -0.47 3.10
C GLY A 10 -21.65 0.58 3.74
N SER A 11 -21.51 1.85 3.35
CA SER A 11 -22.37 2.92 3.85
C SER A 11 -23.84 2.72 3.47
N TYR A 12 -24.12 2.27 2.24
CA TYR A 12 -25.48 1.97 1.78
C TYR A 12 -26.10 0.79 2.55
N LEU A 13 -25.35 -0.30 2.70
CA LEU A 13 -25.80 -1.49 3.44
C LEU A 13 -26.06 -1.20 4.92
N PHE A 14 -25.26 -0.32 5.53
CA PHE A 14 -25.49 0.15 6.89
C PHE A 14 -26.73 1.06 6.97
N CYS A 15 -26.81 2.09 6.11
CA CYS A 15 -27.96 2.98 6.03
C CYS A 15 -28.01 3.71 4.68
N ALA A 16 -28.99 3.34 3.84
CA ALA A 16 -29.22 3.97 2.54
C ALA A 16 -29.45 5.49 2.63
N ARG A 17 -30.12 5.96 3.70
CA ARG A 17 -30.35 7.40 3.92
C ARG A 17 -29.06 8.14 4.22
N ALA A 18 -28.20 7.58 5.09
CA ALA A 18 -26.92 8.18 5.40
C ALA A 18 -26.01 8.23 4.17
N TRP A 19 -25.99 7.17 3.36
CA TRP A 19 -25.30 7.17 2.06
C TRP A 19 -25.85 8.26 1.14
N TRP A 20 -27.18 8.43 1.05
CA TRP A 20 -27.77 9.50 0.25
C TRP A 20 -27.33 10.89 0.73
N TYR A 21 -27.25 11.13 2.03
CA TYR A 21 -26.72 12.39 2.58
C TYR A 21 -25.25 12.61 2.22
N GLN A 22 -24.42 11.56 2.24
CA GLN A 22 -23.02 11.65 1.76
C GLN A 22 -22.97 12.06 0.29
N LEU A 23 -23.89 11.58 -0.56
CA LEU A 23 -23.99 12.02 -1.95
C LEU A 23 -24.40 13.49 -2.11
N GLN A 24 -25.12 14.04 -1.13
CA GLN A 24 -25.47 15.47 -1.08
C GLN A 24 -24.33 16.34 -0.51
N GLY A 25 -23.19 15.75 -0.14
CA GLY A 25 -22.07 16.46 0.47
C GLY A 25 -22.28 16.80 1.94
N VAL A 26 -23.20 16.12 2.64
CA VAL A 26 -23.31 16.25 4.09
C VAL A 26 -22.05 15.67 4.73
N GLU A 27 -21.33 16.51 5.45
CA GLU A 27 -20.11 16.12 6.13
C GLU A 27 -20.40 15.15 7.27
N PRO A 28 -19.64 14.05 7.38
CA PRO A 28 -19.80 13.12 8.48
C PRO A 28 -19.22 13.73 9.76
N GLU A 29 -19.84 13.40 10.89
CA GLU A 29 -19.41 13.88 12.21
C GLU A 29 -17.99 13.41 12.57
N ASN A 30 -17.61 12.21 12.12
CA ASN A 30 -16.31 11.58 12.39
C ASN A 30 -15.19 12.02 11.43
N ARG A 31 -15.19 13.28 11.00
CA ARG A 31 -14.22 13.81 10.01
C ARG A 31 -12.78 13.75 10.51
N ALA A 32 -12.58 13.92 11.81
CA ALA A 32 -11.28 13.85 12.44
C ALA A 32 -10.69 12.42 12.34
N GLU A 33 -11.50 11.42 12.64
CA GLU A 33 -11.15 10.01 12.57
C GLU A 33 -10.84 9.57 11.13
N LEU A 34 -11.63 10.02 10.16
CA LEU A 34 -11.39 9.76 8.74
C LEU A 34 -10.04 10.35 8.27
N THR A 35 -9.74 11.58 8.70
CA THR A 35 -8.47 12.24 8.37
C THR A 35 -7.28 11.51 9.02
N ALA A 36 -7.41 11.16 10.30
CA ALA A 36 -6.40 10.41 11.03
C ALA A 36 -6.14 9.03 10.40
N GLY A 37 -7.20 8.29 10.07
CA GLY A 37 -7.09 7.00 9.40
C GLY A 37 -6.40 7.11 8.04
N THR A 38 -6.73 8.14 7.25
CA THR A 38 -6.10 8.40 5.95
C THR A 38 -4.59 8.66 6.09
N GLU A 39 -4.19 9.45 7.10
CA GLU A 39 -2.78 9.72 7.34
C GLU A 39 -2.01 8.48 7.82
N ILE A 40 -2.62 7.64 8.66
CA ILE A 40 -2.03 6.35 9.07
C ILE A 40 -1.84 5.44 7.85
N HIS A 41 -2.83 5.32 6.98
CA HIS A 41 -2.70 4.56 5.73
C HIS A 41 -1.60 5.11 4.83
N ARG A 42 -1.47 6.44 4.73
CA ARG A 42 -0.41 7.09 3.95
C ARG A 42 0.97 6.79 4.55
N GLN A 43 1.11 6.80 5.87
CA GLN A 43 2.34 6.44 6.57
C GLN A 43 2.73 5.00 6.32
N HIS A 44 1.79 4.07 6.50
CA HIS A 44 2.01 2.66 6.22
C HIS A 44 2.39 2.41 4.76
N GLY A 45 1.72 3.07 3.81
CA GLY A 45 2.06 2.97 2.39
C GLY A 45 3.51 3.37 2.08
N ARG A 46 4.03 4.43 2.73
CA ARG A 46 5.45 4.82 2.60
C ARG A 46 6.39 3.74 3.14
N GLN A 47 6.05 3.13 4.27
CA GLN A 47 6.85 2.05 4.85
C GLN A 47 6.89 0.82 3.94
N ILE A 48 5.75 0.42 3.37
CA ILE A 48 5.67 -0.69 2.42
C ILE A 48 6.49 -0.42 1.16
N ALA A 49 6.41 0.80 0.61
CA ALA A 49 7.22 1.19 -0.55
C ALA A 49 8.72 1.12 -0.25
N ALA A 50 9.15 1.64 0.90
CA ALA A 50 10.54 1.56 1.36
C ALA A 50 11.00 0.11 1.55
N ALA A 51 10.17 -0.73 2.17
CA ALA A 51 10.44 -2.16 2.36
C ALA A 51 10.55 -2.91 1.02
N GLY A 52 9.71 -2.57 0.04
CA GLY A 52 9.80 -3.12 -1.32
C GLY A 52 11.11 -2.75 -2.01
N LEU A 53 11.54 -1.49 -1.89
CA LEU A 53 12.81 -1.02 -2.44
C LEU A 53 14.02 -1.72 -1.80
N THR A 54 14.07 -1.78 -0.46
CA THR A 54 15.18 -2.42 0.26
C THR A 54 15.25 -3.92 -0.03
N ARG A 55 14.10 -4.60 -0.11
CA ARG A 55 14.04 -6.01 -0.54
C ARG A 55 14.58 -6.21 -1.94
N THR A 56 14.22 -5.34 -2.89
CA THR A 56 14.71 -5.43 -4.27
C THR A 56 16.23 -5.24 -4.33
N LEU A 57 16.75 -4.23 -3.62
CA LEU A 57 18.20 -4.01 -3.52
C LEU A 57 18.93 -5.19 -2.88
N ALA A 58 18.39 -5.77 -1.81
CA ALA A 58 18.96 -6.94 -1.17
C ALA A 58 19.06 -8.14 -2.12
N LEU A 59 18.03 -8.38 -2.94
CA LEU A 59 18.04 -9.44 -3.95
C LEU A 59 19.08 -9.19 -5.05
N ILE A 60 19.22 -7.94 -5.51
CA ILE A 60 20.25 -7.57 -6.51
C ILE A 60 21.66 -7.82 -5.94
N VAL A 61 21.93 -7.35 -4.72
CA VAL A 61 23.22 -7.55 -4.06
C VAL A 61 23.51 -9.03 -3.84
N LEU A 62 22.50 -9.81 -3.43
CA LEU A 62 22.63 -11.26 -3.27
C LEU A 62 22.99 -11.93 -4.60
N LEU A 63 22.32 -11.58 -5.70
CA LEU A 63 22.62 -12.12 -7.02
C LEU A 63 24.06 -11.79 -7.46
N ILE A 64 24.52 -10.56 -7.23
CA ILE A 64 25.90 -10.16 -7.51
C ILE A 64 26.88 -10.99 -6.68
N ALA A 65 26.64 -11.16 -5.38
CA ALA A 65 27.48 -11.96 -4.51
C ALA A 65 27.56 -13.43 -4.98
N LEU A 66 26.44 -14.02 -5.40
CA LEU A 66 26.41 -15.38 -5.95
C LEU A 66 27.18 -15.48 -7.27
N MET A 67 27.05 -14.51 -8.18
CA MET A 67 27.82 -14.48 -9.43
C MET A 67 29.32 -14.40 -9.18
N LEU A 68 29.74 -13.53 -8.24
CA LEU A 68 31.14 -13.40 -7.85
C LEU A 68 31.67 -14.68 -7.19
N LEU A 69 30.87 -15.33 -6.34
CA LEU A 69 31.22 -16.61 -5.73
C LEU A 69 31.45 -17.69 -6.79
N VAL A 70 30.53 -17.81 -7.75
CA VAL A 70 30.67 -18.77 -8.86
C VAL A 70 31.91 -18.47 -9.70
N ALA A 71 32.15 -17.20 -10.05
CA ALA A 71 33.36 -16.79 -10.77
C ALA A 71 34.64 -17.13 -9.99
N PHE A 72 34.64 -16.89 -8.68
CA PHE A 72 35.78 -17.24 -7.82
C PHE A 72 36.03 -18.75 -7.76
N CYS A 73 34.98 -19.55 -7.55
CA CYS A 73 35.09 -21.01 -7.51
C CYS A 73 35.57 -21.59 -8.84
N THR A 74 35.07 -21.07 -9.97
CA THR A 74 35.49 -21.51 -11.31
C THR A 74 36.95 -21.18 -11.60
N MET A 75 37.42 -19.96 -11.26
CA MET A 75 38.83 -19.58 -11.39
C MET A 75 39.79 -20.41 -10.50
N ARG A 76 39.29 -21.01 -9.41
CA ARG A 76 40.08 -21.86 -8.51
C ARG A 76 40.09 -23.34 -8.91
N ALA A 77 39.13 -23.76 -9.73
CA ALA A 77 38.95 -25.15 -10.13
C ALA A 77 39.67 -25.51 -11.45
N ILE A 78 40.03 -24.49 -12.24
CA ILE A 78 40.86 -24.56 -13.45
C ILE A 78 42.31 -24.28 -13.06
#